data_AF-A0A3S3PC46-F1
#
_entry.id   AF-A0A3S3PC46-F1
#
_cell.length_a   1.000
_cell.length_b   1.000
_cell.length_c   1.000
_cell.angle_alpha   90.00
_cell.angle_beta   90.00
_cell.angle_gamma   90.00
#
_symmetry.space_group_name_H-M   'P 1'
#
loop_
_entity.id
_entity.type
_entity.pdbx_description
1 polymer ?
#
loop_
_entity_poly.entity_id
_entity_poly.type
_entity_poly.pdbx_seq_one_letter_code
_entity_poly.pdbx_strand_id
1 'polypeptide(L)'
;MTSEEVNQFFKRHDVIADDVESDKDEVYKAVRDAYEKYDGKNDVEFLWRLARGAYKAASKAELKGDKKTQLKLLLEAEEWAKKAVEASPQHAEAHSWYAFVCGKLSDLVSVKDRIQKGKLVKTHLEEAIKYKPDDAGLYYTYGRWCMEVAKLTWIERKLAETLLDKPPEATYEDAVKQFLEAQKRKPDWKANYFYLGKSYVNLKNYKEAIKNFDRSAECKVQDEEDQCVEKELLAMRNKYANYR
;
A
#
# COMPACT_ATOMS: atom_id res chain seq x y z
N MET A 1 -4.10 5.43 -34.89
CA MET A 1 -3.19 4.50 -34.19
C MET A 1 -4.03 3.52 -33.42
N THR A 2 -3.66 2.23 -33.40
CA THR A 2 -4.58 1.19 -32.95
C THR A 2 -4.56 1.07 -31.43
N SER A 3 -5.74 0.96 -30.82
CA SER A 3 -5.93 0.62 -29.41
C SER A 3 -5.14 -0.64 -29.00
N GLU A 4 -4.83 -1.50 -29.96
CA GLU A 4 -4.08 -2.73 -29.79
C GLU A 4 -2.61 -2.51 -29.37
N GLU A 5 -1.91 -1.52 -29.94
CA GLU A 5 -0.52 -1.21 -29.54
C GLU A 5 -0.43 -0.76 -28.08
N VAL A 6 -1.38 0.09 -27.65
CA VAL A 6 -1.47 0.58 -26.27
C VAL A 6 -1.82 -0.56 -25.31
N ASN A 7 -2.78 -1.41 -25.68
CA ASN A 7 -3.15 -2.58 -24.87
C ASN A 7 -2.00 -3.59 -24.71
N GLN A 8 -1.21 -3.82 -25.75
CA GLN A 8 -0.01 -4.65 -25.67
C GLN A 8 1.05 -4.02 -24.79
N PHE A 9 1.24 -2.69 -24.89
CA PHE A 9 2.12 -1.93 -24.01
C PHE A 9 1.73 -2.11 -22.54
N PHE A 10 0.44 -1.94 -22.19
CA PHE A 10 -0.05 -2.11 -20.83
C PHE A 10 0.18 -3.52 -20.30
N LYS A 11 -0.23 -4.55 -21.03
CA LYS A 11 -0.02 -5.96 -20.60
C LYS A 11 1.45 -6.25 -20.29
N ARG A 12 2.36 -5.79 -21.15
CA ARG A 12 3.81 -5.97 -20.95
C ARG A 12 4.29 -5.22 -19.70
N HIS A 13 3.91 -3.96 -19.54
CA HIS A 13 4.40 -3.12 -18.43
C HIS A 13 3.77 -3.48 -17.09
N ASP A 14 2.57 -4.07 -17.08
CA ASP A 14 1.96 -4.61 -15.87
C ASP A 14 2.81 -5.74 -15.29
N VAL A 15 3.24 -6.68 -16.13
CA VAL A 15 4.13 -7.78 -15.72
C VAL A 15 5.47 -7.26 -15.23
N ILE A 16 6.10 -6.33 -15.96
CA ILE A 16 7.39 -5.77 -15.56
C ILE A 16 7.25 -4.98 -14.25
N ALA A 17 6.15 -4.23 -14.07
CA ALA A 17 5.94 -3.47 -12.84
C ALA A 17 5.85 -4.36 -11.59
N ASP A 18 5.34 -5.59 -11.72
CA ASP A 18 5.20 -6.53 -10.60
C ASP A 18 6.40 -7.48 -10.43
N ASP A 19 7.34 -7.50 -11.37
CA ASP A 19 8.61 -8.20 -11.22
C ASP A 19 9.53 -7.45 -10.24
N VAL A 20 9.85 -8.04 -9.10
CA VAL A 20 10.71 -7.46 -8.05
C VAL A 20 12.13 -7.10 -8.54
N GLU A 21 12.62 -7.74 -9.60
CA GLU A 21 13.95 -7.49 -10.15
C GLU A 21 13.98 -6.34 -11.17
N SER A 22 12.82 -5.83 -11.58
CA SER A 22 12.74 -4.74 -12.55
C SER A 22 13.18 -3.39 -11.97
N ASP A 23 13.74 -2.54 -12.83
CA ASP A 23 14.03 -1.16 -12.45
C ASP A 23 12.75 -0.31 -12.44
N LYS A 24 12.25 -0.04 -11.23
CA LYS A 24 11.01 0.73 -11.03
C LYS A 24 11.07 2.17 -11.55
N ASP A 25 12.25 2.77 -11.58
CA ASP A 25 12.42 4.13 -12.12
C ASP A 25 12.22 4.12 -13.64
N GLU A 26 12.80 3.12 -14.33
CA GLU A 26 12.63 2.94 -15.78
C GLU A 26 11.22 2.48 -16.14
N VAL A 27 10.58 1.63 -15.33
CA VAL A 27 9.16 1.27 -15.52
C VAL A 27 8.28 2.52 -15.43
N TYR A 28 8.47 3.35 -14.42
CA TYR A 28 7.68 4.57 -14.26
C TYR A 28 7.91 5.54 -15.44
N LYS A 29 9.17 5.74 -15.83
CA LYS A 29 9.54 6.57 -16.98
C LYS A 29 8.89 6.06 -18.27
N ALA A 30 8.93 4.75 -18.55
CA ALA A 30 8.31 4.19 -19.74
C ALA A 30 6.80 4.44 -19.81
N VAL A 31 6.09 4.34 -18.68
CA VAL A 31 4.65 4.67 -18.61
C VAL A 31 4.41 6.16 -18.85
N ARG A 32 5.27 7.04 -18.35
CA ARG A 32 5.19 8.49 -18.64
C ARG A 32 5.41 8.80 -20.11
N ASP A 33 6.44 8.20 -20.72
CA ASP A 33 6.74 8.41 -22.13
C ASP A 33 5.58 7.91 -23.01
N ALA A 34 4.96 6.78 -22.65
CA ALA A 34 3.78 6.27 -23.33
C ALA A 34 2.56 7.17 -23.12
N TYR A 35 2.32 7.67 -21.91
CA TYR A 35 1.25 8.63 -21.62
C TYR A 35 1.33 9.87 -22.52
N GLU A 36 2.52 10.46 -22.70
CA GLU A 36 2.72 11.59 -23.60
C GLU A 36 2.56 11.20 -25.07
N LYS A 37 3.15 10.07 -25.47
CA LYS A 37 3.08 9.56 -26.85
C LYS A 37 1.66 9.28 -27.33
N TYR A 38 0.78 8.81 -26.43
CA TYR A 38 -0.56 8.36 -26.76
C TYR A 38 -1.68 9.32 -26.29
N ASP A 39 -1.34 10.54 -25.84
CA ASP A 39 -2.29 11.54 -25.30
C ASP A 39 -3.19 10.97 -24.18
N GLY A 40 -2.58 10.30 -23.20
CA GLY A 40 -3.26 9.60 -22.11
C GLY A 40 -3.94 10.48 -21.06
N LYS A 41 -4.08 11.79 -21.29
CA LYS A 41 -4.48 12.80 -20.28
C LYS A 41 -5.78 12.51 -19.53
N ASN A 42 -6.73 11.87 -20.19
CA ASN A 42 -8.03 11.50 -19.62
C ASN A 42 -8.27 9.98 -19.67
N ASP A 43 -7.23 9.19 -19.94
CA ASP A 43 -7.34 7.74 -20.00
C ASP A 43 -6.99 7.16 -18.62
N VAL A 44 -8.01 6.66 -17.94
CA VAL A 44 -7.87 6.06 -16.61
C VAL A 44 -6.82 4.94 -16.60
N GLU A 45 -6.66 4.20 -17.70
CA GLU A 45 -5.70 3.09 -17.80
C GLU A 45 -4.25 3.56 -17.75
N PHE A 46 -3.95 4.77 -18.24
CA PHE A 46 -2.65 5.40 -18.02
C PHE A 46 -2.54 5.95 -16.60
N LEU A 47 -3.56 6.66 -16.12
CA LEU A 47 -3.50 7.41 -14.86
C LEU A 47 -3.24 6.50 -13.65
N TRP A 48 -3.94 5.37 -13.52
CA TRP A 48 -3.68 4.46 -12.40
C TRP A 48 -2.32 3.76 -12.53
N ARG A 49 -1.84 3.47 -13.75
CA ARG A 49 -0.51 2.89 -14.00
C ARG A 49 0.62 3.87 -13.68
N LEU A 50 0.41 5.17 -13.91
CA LEU A 50 1.32 6.23 -13.49
C LEU A 50 1.39 6.31 -11.96
N ALA A 51 0.25 6.24 -11.27
CA ALA A 51 0.21 6.18 -9.81
C ALA A 51 1.00 4.97 -9.28
N ARG A 52 0.76 3.77 -9.85
CA ARG A 52 1.51 2.55 -9.51
C ARG A 52 3.01 2.69 -9.76
N GLY A 53 3.38 3.20 -10.93
CA GLY A 53 4.79 3.36 -11.31
C GLY A 53 5.53 4.28 -10.34
N ALA A 54 4.95 5.45 -10.07
CA ALA A 54 5.49 6.40 -9.10
C ALA A 54 5.57 5.81 -7.68
N TYR A 55 4.54 5.07 -7.25
CA TYR A 55 4.53 4.35 -5.97
C TYR A 55 5.70 3.36 -5.87
N LYS A 56 5.90 2.50 -6.87
CA LYS A 56 6.97 1.49 -6.86
C LYS A 56 8.37 2.13 -6.94
N ALA A 57 8.53 3.21 -7.71
CA ALA A 57 9.75 4.01 -7.71
C ALA A 57 10.02 4.61 -6.30
N ALA A 58 8.97 5.06 -5.60
CA ALA A 58 9.11 5.54 -4.23
C ALA A 58 9.55 4.44 -3.25
N SER A 59 9.05 3.20 -3.40
CA SER A 59 9.51 2.05 -2.60
C SER A 59 11.01 1.76 -2.83
N LYS A 60 11.51 1.90 -4.06
CA LYS A 60 12.96 1.81 -4.34
C LYS A 60 13.75 2.91 -3.62
N ALA A 61 13.23 4.14 -3.56
CA ALA A 61 13.84 5.23 -2.81
C ALA A 61 13.83 4.96 -1.29
N GLU A 62 12.74 4.40 -0.75
CA GLU A 62 12.65 3.95 0.65
C GLU A 62 13.71 2.91 0.99
N LEU A 63 13.92 1.93 0.11
CA LEU A 63 14.92 0.89 0.31
C LEU A 63 16.35 1.46 0.41
N LYS A 64 16.61 2.58 -0.26
CA LYS A 64 17.88 3.33 -0.19
C LYS A 64 17.93 4.34 0.97
N GLY A 65 16.84 4.51 1.72
CA GLY A 65 16.72 5.51 2.78
C GLY A 65 16.54 6.95 2.29
N ASP A 66 16.27 7.16 1.00
CA ASP A 66 16.06 8.48 0.42
C ASP A 66 14.62 8.97 0.62
N LYS A 67 14.34 9.45 1.83
CA LYS A 67 13.02 9.95 2.22
C LYS A 67 12.55 11.14 1.37
N LYS A 68 13.47 11.96 0.85
CA LYS A 68 13.12 13.15 0.06
C LYS A 68 12.56 12.72 -1.29
N THR A 69 13.25 11.81 -1.97
CA THR A 69 12.79 11.26 -3.25
C THR A 69 11.53 10.42 -3.06
N GLN A 70 11.47 9.61 -2.00
CA GLN A 70 10.30 8.82 -1.64
C GLN A 70 9.05 9.71 -1.49
N LEU A 71 9.12 10.77 -0.68
CA LEU A 71 8.00 11.70 -0.48
C LEU A 71 7.60 12.38 -1.80
N LYS A 72 8.57 12.87 -2.58
CA LYS A 72 8.30 13.51 -3.87
C LYS A 72 7.51 12.58 -4.81
N LEU A 73 7.96 11.33 -4.96
CA LEU A 73 7.34 10.37 -5.87
C LEU A 73 5.95 9.93 -5.37
N LEU A 74 5.75 9.79 -4.06
CA LEU A 74 4.43 9.45 -3.52
C LEU A 74 3.42 10.59 -3.66
N LEU A 75 3.85 11.86 -3.53
CA LEU A 75 2.98 13.00 -3.81
C LEU A 75 2.59 13.04 -5.30
N GLU A 76 3.53 12.74 -6.20
CA GLU A 76 3.23 12.61 -7.63
C GLU A 76 2.27 11.44 -7.91
N ALA A 77 2.48 10.29 -7.26
CA ALA A 77 1.59 9.13 -7.35
C ALA A 77 0.16 9.47 -6.87
N GLU A 78 0.04 10.30 -5.83
CA GLU A 78 -1.26 10.71 -5.30
C GLU A 78 -2.01 11.56 -6.31
N GLU A 79 -1.34 12.53 -6.94
CA GLU A 79 -1.95 13.35 -7.99
C GLU A 79 -2.42 12.50 -9.17
N TRP A 80 -1.66 11.48 -9.57
CA TRP A 80 -2.09 10.54 -10.61
C TRP A 80 -3.30 9.71 -10.19
N ALA A 81 -3.30 9.16 -8.97
CA ALA A 81 -4.41 8.35 -8.48
C ALA A 81 -5.70 9.17 -8.33
N LYS A 82 -5.58 10.42 -7.86
CA LYS A 82 -6.68 11.37 -7.79
C LYS A 82 -7.27 11.63 -9.18
N LYS A 83 -6.43 11.96 -10.17
CA LYS A 83 -6.88 12.13 -11.56
C LYS A 83 -7.56 10.87 -12.12
N ALA A 84 -7.05 9.69 -11.79
CA ALA A 84 -7.64 8.42 -12.22
C ALA A 84 -9.08 8.26 -11.69
N VAL A 85 -9.32 8.57 -10.41
CA VAL A 85 -10.67 8.53 -9.82
C VAL A 85 -11.57 9.63 -10.38
N GLU A 86 -11.05 10.84 -10.60
CA GLU A 86 -11.81 11.94 -11.22
C GLU A 86 -12.24 11.60 -12.66
N ALA A 87 -11.38 10.92 -13.43
CA ALA A 87 -11.68 10.48 -14.78
C ALA A 87 -12.67 9.32 -14.83
N SER A 88 -12.62 8.40 -13.85
CA SER A 88 -13.53 7.26 -13.77
C SER A 88 -13.83 6.86 -12.31
N PRO A 89 -14.88 7.44 -11.68
CA PRO A 89 -15.19 7.25 -10.26
C PRO A 89 -15.63 5.84 -9.83
N GLN A 90 -15.81 4.91 -10.78
CA GLN A 90 -16.15 3.51 -10.50
C GLN A 90 -14.99 2.57 -10.86
N HIS A 91 -13.83 3.12 -11.24
CA HIS A 91 -12.71 2.31 -11.70
C HIS A 91 -11.94 1.69 -10.52
N ALA A 92 -12.00 0.36 -10.41
CA ALA A 92 -11.45 -0.36 -9.28
C ALA A 92 -9.96 -0.06 -9.02
N GLU A 93 -9.11 -0.12 -10.06
CA GLU A 93 -7.67 0.16 -9.92
C GLU A 93 -7.39 1.60 -9.51
N ALA A 94 -8.22 2.57 -9.94
CA ALA A 94 -8.02 3.97 -9.57
C ALA A 94 -8.20 4.13 -8.05
N HIS A 95 -9.26 3.52 -7.51
CA HIS A 95 -9.48 3.48 -6.07
C HIS A 95 -8.39 2.67 -5.34
N SER A 96 -7.99 1.49 -5.85
CA SER A 96 -6.93 0.67 -5.25
C SER A 96 -5.63 1.47 -5.09
N TRP A 97 -5.14 2.07 -6.17
CA TRP A 97 -3.88 2.82 -6.14
C TRP A 97 -3.97 4.10 -5.34
N TYR A 98 -5.14 4.76 -5.30
CA TYR A 98 -5.31 5.93 -4.42
C TYR A 98 -5.20 5.52 -2.94
N ALA A 99 -5.87 4.44 -2.53
CA ALA A 99 -5.74 3.90 -1.19
C ALA A 99 -4.29 3.50 -0.85
N PHE A 100 -3.61 2.78 -1.75
CA PHE A 100 -2.24 2.31 -1.52
C PHE A 100 -1.26 3.48 -1.36
N VAL A 101 -1.36 4.49 -2.23
CA VAL A 101 -0.51 5.69 -2.16
C VAL A 101 -0.76 6.47 -0.88
N CYS A 102 -2.03 6.77 -0.54
CA CYS A 102 -2.35 7.48 0.70
C CYS A 102 -1.89 6.71 1.94
N GLY A 103 -2.00 5.37 1.92
CA GLY A 103 -1.55 4.49 3.00
C GLY A 103 -0.04 4.45 3.17
N LYS A 104 0.73 4.72 2.12
CA LYS A 104 2.21 4.82 2.21
C LYS A 104 2.66 6.24 2.56
N LEU A 105 1.95 7.26 2.09
CA LEU A 105 2.21 8.67 2.43
C LEU A 105 2.06 8.95 3.93
N SER A 106 1.20 8.21 4.64
CA SER A 106 0.94 8.41 6.08
C SER A 106 2.21 8.44 6.93
N ASP A 107 3.25 7.74 6.51
CA ASP A 107 4.50 7.61 7.26
C ASP A 107 5.47 8.79 7.04
N LEU A 108 5.15 9.69 6.11
CA LEU A 108 6.05 10.74 5.61
C LEU A 108 5.48 12.17 5.72
N VAL A 109 4.23 12.31 6.13
CA VAL A 109 3.52 13.60 6.15
C VAL A 109 3.21 14.06 7.57
N SER A 110 2.72 15.29 7.70
CA SER A 110 2.32 15.85 9.00
C SER A 110 1.18 15.04 9.62
N VAL A 111 1.01 15.12 10.94
CA VAL A 111 -0.10 14.46 11.65
C VAL A 111 -1.46 14.86 11.06
N LYS A 112 -1.64 16.14 10.71
CA LYS A 112 -2.85 16.66 10.08
C LYS A 112 -3.11 15.96 8.74
N ASP A 113 -2.11 15.93 7.86
CA ASP A 113 -2.24 15.32 6.54
C ASP A 113 -2.45 13.81 6.68
N ARG A 114 -1.76 13.15 7.61
CA ARG A 114 -1.89 11.73 7.90
C ARG A 114 -3.33 11.36 8.28
N ILE A 115 -3.99 12.17 9.11
CA ILE A 115 -5.41 11.97 9.47
C ILE A 115 -6.30 12.08 8.23
N GLN A 116 -6.07 13.07 7.37
CA GLN A 116 -6.83 13.25 6.12
C GLN A 116 -6.58 12.10 5.13
N LYS A 117 -5.33 11.67 4.96
CA LYS A 117 -4.98 10.49 4.15
C LYS A 117 -5.64 9.23 4.72
N GLY A 118 -5.69 9.08 6.04
CA GLY A 118 -6.42 7.99 6.69
C GLY A 118 -7.90 7.91 6.30
N LYS A 119 -8.59 9.06 6.18
CA LYS A 119 -9.97 9.10 5.65
C LYS A 119 -10.01 8.61 4.20
N LEU A 120 -9.10 9.08 3.35
CA LEU A 120 -9.02 8.67 1.94
C LEU A 120 -8.75 7.17 1.78
N VAL A 121 -7.80 6.61 2.54
CA VAL A 121 -7.49 5.17 2.51
C VAL A 121 -8.75 4.35 2.73
N LYS A 122 -9.49 4.61 3.81
CA LYS A 122 -10.72 3.85 4.10
C LYS A 122 -11.74 3.97 2.97
N THR A 123 -12.04 5.20 2.54
CA THR A 123 -13.03 5.45 1.47
C THR A 123 -12.68 4.70 0.18
N HIS A 124 -11.43 4.78 -0.26
CA HIS A 124 -11.03 4.16 -1.51
C HIS A 124 -10.86 2.63 -1.39
N LEU A 125 -10.48 2.10 -0.23
CA LEU A 125 -10.49 0.66 0.01
C LEU A 125 -11.91 0.08 -0.04
N GLU A 126 -12.85 0.70 0.66
CA GLU A 126 -14.25 0.25 0.70
C GLU A 126 -14.89 0.27 -0.69
N GLU A 127 -14.54 1.26 -1.53
CA GLU A 127 -15.01 1.30 -2.92
C GLU A 127 -14.31 0.24 -3.79
N ALA A 128 -12.98 0.11 -3.72
CA ALA A 128 -12.24 -0.85 -4.52
C ALA A 128 -12.65 -2.31 -4.22
N ILE A 129 -12.90 -2.64 -2.95
CA ILE A 129 -13.31 -4.00 -2.52
C ILE A 129 -14.64 -4.42 -3.14
N LYS A 130 -15.55 -3.48 -3.48
CA LYS A 130 -16.81 -3.81 -4.17
C LYS A 130 -16.58 -4.46 -5.53
N TYR A 131 -15.52 -4.06 -6.22
CA TYR A 131 -15.21 -4.52 -7.59
C TYR A 131 -14.09 -5.56 -7.62
N LYS A 132 -13.15 -5.51 -6.66
CA LYS A 132 -12.00 -6.41 -6.56
C LYS A 132 -11.93 -7.10 -5.18
N PRO A 133 -12.95 -7.88 -4.77
CA PRO A 133 -12.98 -8.51 -3.46
C PRO A 133 -11.91 -9.59 -3.25
N ASP A 134 -11.23 -10.02 -4.31
CA ASP A 134 -10.17 -11.03 -4.26
C ASP A 134 -8.75 -10.43 -4.26
N ASP A 135 -8.62 -9.10 -4.34
CA ASP A 135 -7.31 -8.43 -4.29
C ASP A 135 -6.78 -8.38 -2.85
N ALA A 136 -5.77 -9.21 -2.57
CA ALA A 136 -5.13 -9.30 -1.26
C ALA A 136 -4.51 -7.96 -0.79
N GLY A 137 -4.06 -7.11 -1.72
CA GLY A 137 -3.47 -5.81 -1.42
C GLY A 137 -4.44 -4.88 -0.71
N LEU A 138 -5.73 -4.92 -1.09
CA LEU A 138 -6.78 -4.12 -0.46
C LEU A 138 -6.92 -4.45 1.03
N TYR A 139 -7.01 -5.73 1.37
CA TYR A 139 -7.13 -6.19 2.76
C TYR A 139 -5.85 -5.95 3.56
N TYR A 140 -4.68 -6.12 2.94
CA TYR A 140 -3.41 -5.79 3.57
C TYR A 140 -3.32 -4.30 3.94
N THR A 141 -3.63 -3.41 3.00
CA THR A 141 -3.65 -1.96 3.26
C THR A 141 -4.75 -1.59 4.26
N TYR A 142 -5.89 -2.29 4.26
CA TYR A 142 -6.93 -2.12 5.28
C TYR A 142 -6.38 -2.49 6.67
N GLY A 143 -5.69 -3.62 6.81
CA GLY A 143 -5.06 -4.03 8.06
C GLY A 143 -4.05 -2.99 8.55
N ARG A 144 -3.22 -2.45 7.65
CA ARG A 144 -2.29 -1.35 7.93
C ARG A 144 -3.03 -0.10 8.41
N TRP A 145 -4.11 0.29 7.76
CA TRP A 145 -4.96 1.40 8.17
C TRP A 145 -5.54 1.19 9.58
N CYS A 146 -6.04 -0.02 9.88
CA CYS A 146 -6.55 -0.35 11.21
C CYS A 146 -5.46 -0.17 12.29
N MET A 147 -4.22 -0.61 12.01
CA MET A 147 -3.11 -0.39 12.92
C MET A 147 -2.83 1.09 13.16
N GLU A 148 -2.82 1.92 12.11
CA GLU A 148 -2.55 3.36 12.24
C GLU A 148 -3.63 4.08 13.04
N VAL A 149 -4.90 3.73 12.84
CA VAL A 149 -6.03 4.27 13.61
C VAL A 149 -5.98 3.81 15.06
N ALA A 150 -5.66 2.54 15.32
CA ALA A 150 -5.53 2.00 16.68
C ALA A 150 -4.41 2.69 17.47
N LYS A 151 -3.33 3.14 16.80
CA LYS A 151 -2.20 3.85 17.40
C LYS A 151 -2.47 5.31 17.77
N LEU A 152 -3.55 5.91 17.26
CA LEU A 152 -3.82 7.34 17.48
C LEU A 152 -3.88 7.65 18.99
N THR A 153 -3.04 8.59 19.40
CA THR A 153 -3.05 9.15 20.76
C THR A 153 -4.32 9.96 21.01
N TRP A 154 -4.61 10.27 22.28
CA TRP A 154 -5.79 11.08 22.62
C TRP A 154 -5.78 12.46 21.94
N ILE A 155 -4.59 13.08 21.79
CA ILE A 155 -4.43 14.39 21.14
C ILE A 155 -4.72 14.27 19.65
N GLU A 156 -4.19 13.24 19.00
CA GLU A 156 -4.43 12.99 17.57
C GLU A 156 -5.90 12.63 17.30
N ARG A 157 -6.57 11.92 18.22
CA ARG A 157 -8.02 11.66 18.15
C ARG A 157 -8.82 12.95 18.23
N LYS A 158 -8.49 13.83 19.18
CA LYS A 158 -9.13 15.16 19.28
C LYS A 158 -8.88 16.02 18.04
N LEU A 159 -7.71 15.93 17.43
CA LEU A 159 -7.44 16.59 16.15
C LEU A 159 -8.26 15.97 15.00
N ALA A 160 -8.46 14.65 15.00
CA ALA A 160 -9.32 14.00 14.01
C ALA A 160 -10.79 14.43 14.14
N GLU A 161 -11.30 14.61 15.35
CA GLU A 161 -12.65 15.14 15.63
C GLU A 161 -12.86 16.56 15.10
N THR A 162 -11.82 17.40 15.04
CA THR A 162 -11.94 18.76 14.50
C THR A 162 -11.80 18.82 12.99
N LEU A 163 -11.05 17.90 12.39
CA LEU A 163 -10.76 17.87 10.95
C LEU A 163 -11.78 17.06 10.15
N LEU A 164 -12.45 16.10 10.78
CA LEU A 164 -13.33 15.12 10.12
C LEU A 164 -14.72 15.12 10.75
N ASP A 165 -15.74 14.87 9.94
CA ASP A 165 -17.13 14.75 10.42
C ASP A 165 -17.30 13.60 11.42
N LYS A 166 -16.56 12.51 11.21
CA LYS A 166 -16.46 11.36 12.12
C LYS A 166 -15.00 10.88 12.19
N PRO A 167 -14.39 10.84 13.38
CA PRO A 167 -13.07 10.24 13.55
C PRO A 167 -13.04 8.78 13.11
N PRO A 168 -11.92 8.30 12.55
CA PRO A 168 -11.78 6.89 12.25
C PRO A 168 -11.67 6.09 13.55
N GLU A 169 -12.30 4.91 13.55
CA GLU A 169 -12.23 3.94 14.64
C GLU A 169 -11.79 2.60 14.05
N ALA A 170 -10.79 1.99 14.69
CA ALA A 170 -10.31 0.65 14.41
C ALA A 170 -9.45 0.15 15.58
N THR A 171 -9.34 -1.17 15.68
CA THR A 171 -8.55 -1.86 16.70
C THR A 171 -7.46 -2.74 16.07
N TYR A 172 -6.55 -3.26 16.88
CA TYR A 172 -5.57 -4.24 16.40
C TYR A 172 -6.23 -5.59 16.08
N GLU A 173 -7.35 -5.93 16.71
CA GLU A 173 -8.19 -7.07 16.36
C GLU A 173 -8.78 -6.91 14.95
N ASP A 174 -9.22 -5.69 14.59
CA ASP A 174 -9.66 -5.41 13.22
C ASP A 174 -8.51 -5.53 12.23
N ALA A 175 -7.32 -5.07 12.59
CA ALA A 175 -6.12 -5.27 11.76
C ALA A 175 -5.84 -6.76 11.52
N VAL A 176 -5.88 -7.59 12.57
CA VAL A 176 -5.73 -9.04 12.47
C VAL A 176 -6.76 -9.64 11.51
N LYS A 177 -8.04 -9.27 11.63
CA LYS A 177 -9.09 -9.76 10.72
C LYS A 177 -8.74 -9.44 9.25
N GLN A 178 -8.34 -8.21 8.96
CA GLN A 178 -8.01 -7.80 7.60
C GLN A 178 -6.75 -8.52 7.06
N PHE A 179 -5.70 -8.68 7.87
CA PHE A 179 -4.52 -9.43 7.45
C PHE A 179 -4.80 -10.92 7.23
N LEU A 180 -5.74 -11.52 7.98
CA LEU A 180 -6.21 -12.88 7.71
C LEU A 180 -7.00 -12.96 6.40
N GLU A 181 -7.80 -11.95 6.06
CA GLU A 181 -8.45 -11.86 4.75
C GLU A 181 -7.42 -11.74 3.61
N ALA A 182 -6.38 -10.92 3.77
CA ALA A 182 -5.28 -10.83 2.81
C ALA A 182 -4.57 -12.18 2.65
N GLN A 183 -4.30 -12.89 3.77
CA GLN A 183 -3.64 -14.19 3.76
C GLN A 183 -4.44 -15.27 3.02
N LYS A 184 -5.78 -15.27 3.16
CA LYS A 184 -6.65 -16.21 2.42
C LYS A 184 -6.52 -16.06 0.90
N ARG A 185 -6.31 -14.83 0.42
CA ARG A 185 -6.25 -14.48 -1.01
C ARG A 185 -4.85 -14.63 -1.59
N LYS A 186 -3.83 -14.23 -0.82
CA LYS A 186 -2.41 -14.40 -1.17
C LYS A 186 -1.69 -15.15 -0.03
N PRO A 187 -1.71 -16.49 -0.07
CA PRO A 187 -0.88 -17.31 0.82
C PRO A 187 0.62 -16.97 0.63
N ASP A 188 1.41 -17.22 1.66
CA ASP A 188 2.88 -17.08 1.61
C ASP A 188 3.39 -15.66 1.27
N TRP A 189 2.64 -14.64 1.68
CA TRP A 189 3.05 -13.24 1.57
C TRP A 189 3.82 -12.76 2.80
N LYS A 190 5.13 -12.52 2.64
CA LYS A 190 6.07 -12.16 3.72
C LYS A 190 5.61 -10.92 4.50
N ALA A 191 5.32 -9.81 3.82
CA ALA A 191 4.89 -8.56 4.46
C ALA A 191 3.60 -8.74 5.25
N ASN A 192 2.63 -9.49 4.72
CA ASN A 192 1.37 -9.75 5.41
C ASN A 192 1.60 -10.48 6.75
N TYR A 193 2.39 -11.56 6.75
CA TYR A 193 2.73 -12.26 7.99
C TYR A 193 3.48 -11.36 8.98
N PHE A 194 4.37 -10.51 8.50
CA PHE A 194 5.10 -9.57 9.35
C PHE A 194 4.15 -8.60 10.06
N TYR A 195 3.23 -7.96 9.34
CA TYR A 195 2.29 -7.01 9.94
C TYR A 195 1.18 -7.70 10.76
N LEU A 196 0.80 -8.92 10.42
CA LEU A 196 -0.04 -9.77 11.28
C LEU A 196 0.67 -10.06 12.62
N GLY A 197 1.96 -10.41 12.58
CA GLY A 197 2.80 -10.56 13.77
C GLY A 197 2.87 -9.28 14.60
N LYS A 198 3.12 -8.11 13.98
CA LYS A 198 3.11 -6.81 14.68
C LYS A 198 1.76 -6.49 15.30
N SER A 199 0.66 -6.91 14.69
CA SER A 199 -0.68 -6.74 15.27
C SER A 199 -0.84 -7.60 16.54
N TYR A 200 -0.42 -8.87 16.50
CA TYR A 200 -0.41 -9.72 17.70
C TYR A 200 0.50 -9.23 18.82
N VAL A 201 1.65 -8.61 18.49
CA VAL A 201 2.50 -7.94 19.49
C VAL A 201 1.71 -6.86 20.23
N ASN A 202 0.96 -6.03 19.52
CA ASN A 202 0.16 -4.97 20.14
C ASN A 202 -1.00 -5.51 20.98
N LEU A 203 -1.51 -6.69 20.63
CA LEU A 203 -2.47 -7.46 21.43
C LEU A 203 -1.83 -8.23 22.61
N LYS A 204 -0.51 -8.11 22.80
CA LYS A 204 0.28 -8.87 23.79
C LYS A 204 0.19 -10.40 23.62
N ASN A 205 -0.28 -10.88 22.46
CA ASN A 205 -0.28 -12.29 22.11
C ASN A 205 1.05 -12.66 21.45
N TYR A 206 2.11 -12.73 22.26
CA TYR A 206 3.46 -12.91 21.76
C TYR A 206 3.71 -14.28 21.12
N LYS A 207 2.95 -15.30 21.52
CA LYS A 207 3.00 -16.65 20.93
C LYS A 207 2.56 -16.64 19.46
N GLU A 208 1.42 -16.03 19.16
CA GLU A 208 0.99 -15.88 17.76
C GLU A 208 1.89 -14.89 17.00
N ALA A 209 2.43 -13.86 17.68
CA ALA A 209 3.36 -12.93 17.05
C ALA A 209 4.62 -13.62 16.51
N ILE A 210 5.32 -14.40 17.35
CA ILE A 210 6.55 -15.09 16.94
C ILE A 210 6.29 -16.13 15.85
N LYS A 211 5.17 -16.86 15.93
CA LYS A 211 4.75 -17.80 14.88
C LYS A 211 4.58 -17.11 13.52
N ASN A 212 3.97 -15.92 13.50
CA ASN A 212 3.82 -15.14 12.27
C ASN A 212 5.16 -14.57 11.77
N PHE A 213 6.05 -14.12 12.65
CA PHE A 213 7.39 -13.69 12.23
C PHE A 213 8.24 -14.85 11.69
N ASP A 214 8.14 -16.04 12.28
CA ASP A 214 8.80 -17.24 11.74
C ASP A 214 8.25 -17.61 10.36
N ARG A 215 6.92 -17.58 10.18
CA ARG A 215 6.30 -17.82 8.87
C ARG A 215 6.69 -16.77 7.83
N SER A 216 6.79 -15.49 8.23
CA SER A 216 7.28 -14.40 7.36
C SER A 216 8.71 -14.67 6.88
N ALA A 217 9.58 -15.22 7.73
CA ALA A 217 10.96 -15.56 7.37
C ALA A 217 11.08 -16.74 6.40
N GLU A 218 10.10 -17.65 6.41
CA GLU A 218 10.02 -18.77 5.46
C GLU A 218 9.54 -18.34 4.06
N CYS A 219 8.86 -17.20 3.96
CA CYS A 219 8.35 -16.69 2.70
C CYS A 219 9.48 -16.09 1.85
N LYS A 220 9.40 -16.28 0.53
CA LYS A 220 10.28 -15.60 -0.43
C LYS A 220 9.90 -14.12 -0.53
N VAL A 221 10.87 -13.29 -0.88
CA VAL A 221 10.62 -11.89 -1.25
C VAL A 221 9.94 -11.86 -2.62
N GLN A 222 8.80 -11.17 -2.72
CA GLN A 222 8.02 -11.07 -3.96
C GLN A 222 7.83 -9.63 -4.45
N ASP A 223 8.03 -8.63 -3.59
CA ASP A 223 7.83 -7.22 -3.92
C ASP A 223 8.72 -6.31 -3.04
N GLU A 224 8.65 -5.00 -3.27
CA GLU A 224 9.46 -4.02 -2.54
C GLU A 224 9.04 -3.91 -1.06
N GLU A 225 7.77 -4.18 -0.75
CA GLU A 225 7.28 -4.15 0.63
C GLU A 225 7.88 -5.31 1.43
N ASP A 226 7.96 -6.50 0.82
CA ASP A 226 8.69 -7.66 1.34
C ASP A 226 10.17 -7.35 1.61
N GLN A 227 10.83 -6.61 0.72
CA GLN A 227 12.22 -6.15 0.92
C GLN A 227 12.35 -5.16 2.09
N CYS A 228 11.36 -4.28 2.28
CA CYS A 228 11.33 -3.34 3.39
C CYS A 228 11.19 -4.04 4.74
N VAL A 229 10.27 -5.01 4.85
CA VAL A 229 10.04 -5.73 6.12
C VAL A 229 11.20 -6.65 6.51
N GLU A 230 11.94 -7.20 5.54
CA GLU A 230 13.07 -8.10 5.78
C GLU A 230 14.13 -7.46 6.69
N LYS A 231 14.31 -6.13 6.57
CA LYS A 231 15.26 -5.35 7.39
C LYS A 231 14.93 -5.38 8.89
N GLU A 232 13.66 -5.44 9.26
CA GLU A 232 13.19 -5.46 10.66
C GLU A 232 12.90 -6.88 11.17
N LEU A 233 12.68 -7.84 10.27
CA LEU A 233 12.14 -9.16 10.60
C LEU A 233 13.02 -9.92 11.59
N LEU A 234 14.33 -9.97 11.36
CA LEU A 234 15.26 -10.67 12.26
C LEU A 234 15.25 -10.08 13.67
N ALA A 235 15.20 -8.75 13.79
CA ALA A 235 15.13 -8.08 15.08
C ALA A 235 13.84 -8.44 15.83
N MET A 236 12.70 -8.48 15.13
CA MET A 236 11.43 -8.89 15.73
C MET A 236 11.45 -10.35 16.18
N ARG A 237 11.99 -11.26 15.36
CA ARG A 237 12.13 -12.68 15.72
C ARG A 237 12.98 -12.87 16.97
N ASN A 238 14.13 -12.20 17.06
CA ASN A 238 15.01 -12.30 18.21
C ASN A 238 14.35 -11.73 19.47
N LYS A 239 13.66 -10.60 19.35
CA LYS A 239 12.98 -9.94 20.47
C LYS A 239 11.90 -10.83 21.11
N TYR A 240 11.20 -11.63 20.33
CA TYR A 240 10.10 -12.49 20.80
C TYR A 240 10.44 -13.98 20.85
N ALA A 241 11.71 -14.35 20.71
CA ALA A 241 12.15 -15.75 20.63
C ALA A 241 11.75 -16.60 21.86
N ASN A 242 11.68 -16.01 23.05
CA ASN A 242 11.32 -16.72 24.29
C ASN A 242 9.84 -17.11 24.37
N TYR A 243 9.01 -16.65 23.42
CA TYR A 243 7.59 -17.01 23.33
C TYR A 243 7.30 -18.07 22.25
N ARG A 244 8.35 -18.60 21.62
CA ARG A 244 8.26 -19.64 20.58
C ARG A 244 7.82 -20.98 21.17
#